data_AF-A0A9D2W7M8-F1
#
_entry.id   AF-A0A9D2W7M8-F1
#
_cell.length_a   1.000
_cell.length_b   1.000
_cell.length_c   1.000
_cell.angle_alpha   90.00
_cell.angle_beta   90.00
_cell.angle_gamma   90.00
#
_symmetry.space_group_name_H-M   'P 1'
#
loop_
_entity.id
_entity.type
_entity.pdbx_description
1 polymer ?
#
loop_
_entity_poly.entity_id
_entity_poly.type
_entity_poly.pdbx_seq_one_letter_code
_entity_poly.pdbx_strand_id
1 'polypeptide(L)'
;MKKLVALLLAMTMALSLAACNSNDASQSADPSAGASEGTQSGEPANSGSAGEITDPDSIDDDMRSEDGTYQVAFVTDVGDLKDKSFNQGTYDGVKLYAANNGLSYKYYRPANNSEATDEDRYNAMRTAVEGGAEVVVCAGYLQEAALRRAAMEFPDVPFIFIDGNPLSDEAGNPLTNVAAISFQEEQAGYLAGYAAVMDGFTSLGFSGGGGGNNDACNRFGYGYLQGINAAAAELDTTVDVNFSWLYGADFQASTDLQTMISGWYASGTEVVFACGGAMFNSISNAAATNSKYVIGVDVDQSGEGDFVITSAMKSLADAVQWALGHVYDETFTQIGGQATKLGAAEDAVGLPTSDEAWRFETYTVEQYEQLYQQLVDGTVVVDANFANQANTQWTNLNLNMVE
;
A
#
# COMPACT_ATOMS: atom_id res chain seq x y z
N MET A 1 -27.55 -14.90 49.35
CA MET A 1 -28.18 -16.19 48.95
C MET A 1 -28.49 -16.09 47.47
N LYS A 2 -27.72 -16.78 46.62
CA LYS A 2 -28.12 -18.03 45.94
C LYS A 2 -29.33 -17.80 45.02
N LYS A 3 -29.08 -17.52 43.74
CA LYS A 3 -29.14 -18.51 42.63
C LYS A 3 -30.55 -19.10 42.45
N LEU A 4 -31.32 -18.61 41.47
CA LEU A 4 -32.40 -19.30 40.71
C LEU A 4 -33.25 -18.32 39.86
N VAL A 5 -32.64 -17.63 38.88
CA VAL A 5 -33.40 -16.94 37.79
C VAL A 5 -32.63 -17.10 36.48
N ALA A 6 -32.60 -18.33 35.96
CA ALA A 6 -32.00 -18.67 34.67
C ALA A 6 -32.59 -20.00 34.16
N LEU A 7 -33.89 -19.99 33.83
CA LEU A 7 -34.60 -21.02 33.04
C LEU A 7 -36.10 -20.66 32.98
N LEU A 8 -36.50 -19.89 31.97
CA LEU A 8 -37.90 -19.74 31.58
C LEU A 8 -37.98 -19.36 30.10
N LEU A 9 -39.05 -19.79 29.42
CA LEU A 9 -39.34 -19.59 27.99
C LEU A 9 -38.54 -20.47 27.01
N ALA A 10 -38.45 -21.76 27.32
CA ALA A 10 -38.45 -22.82 26.31
C ALA A 10 -39.52 -23.87 26.69
N MET A 11 -40.68 -23.84 26.01
CA MET A 11 -41.74 -24.87 25.87
C MET A 11 -43.15 -24.24 25.82
N THR A 12 -43.72 -24.13 24.62
CA THR A 12 -45.19 -24.12 24.39
C THR A 12 -45.53 -24.74 23.02
N MET A 13 -45.39 -26.07 22.95
CA MET A 13 -46.24 -26.93 22.11
C MET A 13 -47.26 -27.61 23.07
N ALA A 14 -48.49 -27.99 22.71
CA ALA A 14 -49.19 -28.00 21.42
C ALA A 14 -50.72 -28.29 21.63
N LEU A 15 -51.47 -28.42 20.51
CA LEU A 15 -52.82 -29.01 20.36
C LEU A 15 -54.02 -28.24 20.99
N SER A 16 -55.24 -28.22 20.42
CA SER A 16 -55.76 -28.63 19.08
C SER A 16 -57.29 -28.36 18.97
N LEU A 17 -57.83 -28.14 17.75
CA LEU A 17 -59.01 -28.82 17.12
C LEU A 17 -59.85 -27.93 16.15
N ALA A 18 -60.07 -28.44 14.92
CA ALA A 18 -61.27 -28.48 14.04
C ALA A 18 -62.27 -27.28 13.99
N ALA A 19 -62.94 -26.90 12.89
CA ALA A 19 -63.03 -27.30 11.45
C ALA A 19 -63.57 -26.06 10.65
N CYS A 20 -63.70 -25.94 9.32
CA CYS A 20 -64.20 -26.83 8.24
C CYS A 20 -63.72 -26.36 6.84
N ASN A 21 -63.53 -27.34 5.91
CA ASN A 21 -64.02 -27.44 4.51
C ASN A 21 -64.04 -26.19 3.56
N SER A 22 -63.75 -26.28 2.24
CA SER A 22 -64.05 -27.37 1.28
C SER A 22 -63.24 -27.27 -0.05
N ASN A 23 -62.99 -28.44 -0.69
CA ASN A 23 -62.88 -28.76 -2.15
C ASN A 23 -61.90 -27.97 -3.08
N ASP A 24 -61.28 -28.57 -4.13
CA ASP A 24 -61.45 -29.91 -4.74
C ASP A 24 -60.17 -30.47 -5.43
N ALA A 25 -60.26 -31.72 -5.91
CA ALA A 25 -59.29 -32.63 -6.58
C ALA A 25 -58.22 -32.04 -7.56
N SER A 26 -57.10 -32.71 -7.89
CA SER A 26 -56.91 -34.18 -8.07
C SER A 26 -55.49 -34.77 -7.80
N GLN A 27 -55.45 -36.10 -7.64
CA GLN A 27 -54.30 -37.01 -7.42
C GLN A 27 -53.44 -37.19 -8.71
N SER A 28 -52.28 -37.87 -8.83
CA SER A 28 -51.51 -38.88 -8.03
C SER A 28 -50.06 -38.95 -8.62
N ALA A 29 -49.01 -39.64 -8.13
CA ALA A 29 -48.71 -40.48 -6.96
C ALA A 29 -47.15 -40.65 -6.80
N ASP A 30 -46.71 -41.46 -5.83
CA ASP A 30 -45.33 -41.87 -5.46
C ASP A 30 -45.22 -43.43 -5.62
N PRO A 31 -44.09 -44.18 -5.42
CA PRO A 31 -42.68 -43.84 -5.14
C PRO A 31 -41.60 -44.61 -5.96
N SER A 32 -40.30 -44.27 -5.80
CA SER A 32 -39.19 -45.22 -5.53
C SER A 32 -37.78 -44.61 -5.67
N ALA A 33 -36.89 -44.97 -4.73
CA ALA A 33 -35.48 -44.60 -4.65
C ALA A 33 -34.59 -45.03 -5.84
N GLY A 34 -33.47 -44.30 -6.01
CA GLY A 34 -32.31 -44.70 -6.82
C GLY A 34 -31.15 -43.72 -6.64
N ALA A 35 -30.02 -44.18 -6.11
CA ALA A 35 -28.81 -43.38 -5.94
C ALA A 35 -27.85 -43.57 -7.12
N SER A 36 -27.21 -42.48 -7.57
CA SER A 36 -25.91 -42.52 -8.24
C SER A 36 -25.27 -41.14 -8.21
N GLU A 37 -23.97 -41.10 -7.92
CA GLU A 37 -23.10 -39.96 -8.20
C GLU A 37 -22.94 -39.78 -9.72
N GLY A 38 -22.55 -38.59 -10.16
CA GLY A 38 -22.41 -38.25 -11.58
C GLY A 38 -21.70 -36.93 -11.78
N THR A 39 -20.37 -36.99 -11.83
CA THR A 39 -19.43 -35.90 -12.09
C THR A 39 -19.87 -34.95 -13.20
N GLN A 40 -19.90 -33.64 -12.93
CA GLN A 40 -19.82 -32.62 -13.96
C GLN A 40 -18.39 -32.12 -14.06
N SER A 41 -17.75 -32.42 -15.18
CA SER A 41 -16.49 -31.81 -15.61
C SER A 41 -16.73 -30.34 -15.99
N GLY A 42 -15.95 -29.42 -15.43
CA GLY A 42 -15.79 -28.09 -16.02
C GLY A 42 -14.95 -28.20 -17.30
N GLU A 43 -15.46 -27.71 -18.42
CA GLU A 43 -14.63 -27.46 -19.60
C GLU A 43 -13.77 -26.20 -19.38
N PRO A 44 -12.52 -26.16 -19.88
CA PRO A 44 -11.67 -24.99 -19.75
C PRO A 44 -12.26 -23.81 -20.54
N ALA A 45 -12.20 -22.62 -19.96
CA ALA A 45 -12.68 -21.41 -20.61
C ALA A 45 -11.89 -21.14 -21.90
N ASN A 46 -12.63 -20.94 -22.99
CA ASN A 46 -12.10 -20.68 -24.32
C ASN A 46 -11.26 -19.38 -24.34
N SER A 47 -10.01 -19.47 -24.82
CA SER A 47 -9.13 -18.32 -25.04
C SER A 47 -9.67 -17.44 -26.18
N GLY A 48 -10.56 -16.51 -25.83
CA GLY A 48 -10.66 -15.23 -26.51
C GLY A 48 -9.69 -14.25 -25.86
N SER A 49 -9.17 -13.29 -26.63
CA SER A 49 -8.45 -12.14 -26.06
C SER A 49 -9.43 -11.34 -25.19
N ALA A 50 -9.43 -11.61 -23.89
CA ALA A 50 -9.89 -10.63 -22.92
C ALA A 50 -9.04 -9.35 -23.09
N GLY A 51 -9.62 -8.21 -22.71
CA GLY A 51 -8.79 -7.01 -22.52
C GLY A 51 -7.82 -7.22 -21.37
N GLU A 52 -6.73 -6.45 -21.37
CA GLU A 52 -5.84 -6.33 -20.23
C GLU A 52 -6.65 -5.98 -18.96
N ILE A 53 -6.44 -6.74 -17.89
CA ILE A 53 -7.09 -6.52 -16.61
C ILE A 53 -6.31 -5.41 -15.91
N THR A 54 -6.97 -4.27 -15.67
CA THR A 54 -6.38 -3.08 -15.05
C THR A 54 -6.94 -2.77 -13.67
N ASP A 55 -7.98 -3.49 -13.24
CA ASP A 55 -8.65 -3.31 -11.94
C ASP A 55 -8.25 -4.47 -11.00
N PRO A 56 -7.39 -4.24 -9.99
CA PRO A 56 -6.95 -5.29 -9.08
C PRO A 56 -8.05 -5.79 -8.13
N ASP A 57 -9.10 -4.99 -7.87
CA ASP A 57 -10.23 -5.41 -7.03
C ASP A 57 -11.22 -6.28 -7.81
N SER A 58 -11.12 -6.33 -9.15
CA SER A 58 -11.83 -7.30 -9.99
C SER A 58 -11.26 -8.73 -9.93
N ILE A 59 -10.11 -8.91 -9.28
CA ILE A 59 -9.36 -10.17 -9.18
C ILE A 59 -9.38 -10.67 -7.72
N ASP A 60 -9.54 -11.99 -7.52
CA ASP A 60 -9.41 -12.61 -6.18
C ASP A 60 -8.05 -12.29 -5.52
N ASP A 61 -7.96 -12.30 -4.19
CA ASP A 61 -6.70 -12.00 -3.49
C ASP A 61 -5.69 -13.18 -3.45
N ASP A 62 -6.03 -14.37 -3.95
CA ASP A 62 -5.10 -15.49 -4.17
C ASP A 62 -5.59 -16.32 -5.39
N MET A 63 -4.68 -16.76 -6.27
CA MET A 63 -5.00 -17.75 -7.31
C MET A 63 -4.41 -19.12 -6.94
N ARG A 64 -5.28 -20.04 -6.52
CA ARG A 64 -4.90 -21.42 -6.21
C ARG A 64 -4.83 -22.29 -7.47
N SER A 65 -3.63 -22.77 -7.77
CA SER A 65 -3.37 -23.80 -8.79
C SER A 65 -3.98 -25.15 -8.43
N GLU A 66 -4.14 -26.01 -9.45
CA GLU A 66 -4.66 -27.38 -9.28
C GLU A 66 -3.68 -28.31 -8.56
N ASP A 67 -2.37 -28.10 -8.70
CA ASP A 67 -1.32 -28.89 -8.04
C ASP A 67 -0.93 -28.37 -6.64
N GLY A 68 -1.36 -27.16 -6.29
CA GLY A 68 -1.10 -26.51 -5.01
C GLY A 68 0.21 -25.72 -4.95
N THR A 69 0.89 -25.51 -6.08
CA THR A 69 2.08 -24.65 -6.21
C THR A 69 1.73 -23.23 -6.65
N TYR A 70 2.47 -22.22 -6.19
CA TYR A 70 2.19 -20.80 -6.47
C TYR A 70 3.40 -20.17 -7.14
N GLN A 71 3.29 -19.80 -8.40
CA GLN A 71 4.42 -19.30 -9.21
C GLN A 71 4.94 -17.95 -8.69
N VAL A 72 4.05 -17.00 -8.41
CA VAL A 72 4.40 -15.67 -7.87
C VAL A 72 3.98 -15.57 -6.40
N ALA A 73 4.95 -15.47 -5.50
CA ALA A 73 4.69 -15.27 -4.08
C ALA A 73 4.88 -13.81 -3.66
N PHE A 74 4.04 -13.33 -2.74
CA PHE A 74 4.19 -12.02 -2.09
C PHE A 74 4.43 -12.16 -0.59
N VAL A 75 5.40 -11.42 -0.05
CA VAL A 75 5.76 -11.41 1.38
C VAL A 75 5.89 -9.96 1.85
N THR A 76 5.07 -9.55 2.82
CA THR A 76 5.19 -8.26 3.52
C THR A 76 6.22 -8.35 4.64
N ASP A 77 6.75 -7.21 5.12
CA ASP A 77 7.73 -7.19 6.22
C ASP A 77 7.08 -7.06 7.61
N VAL A 78 6.03 -6.24 7.68
CA VAL A 78 5.07 -6.04 8.78
C VAL A 78 3.71 -5.62 8.18
N GLY A 79 2.75 -5.23 9.02
CA GLY A 79 1.48 -4.64 8.55
C GLY A 79 0.45 -5.66 8.03
N ASP A 80 -0.62 -5.13 7.44
CA ASP A 80 -1.73 -5.88 6.83
C ASP A 80 -1.70 -5.74 5.30
N LEU A 81 -2.22 -6.73 4.57
CA LEU A 81 -2.23 -6.72 3.10
C LEU A 81 -3.08 -5.58 2.51
N LYS A 82 -4.19 -5.26 3.17
CA LYS A 82 -5.15 -4.22 2.76
C LYS A 82 -4.95 -2.97 3.60
N ASP A 83 -3.72 -2.46 3.61
CA ASP A 83 -3.33 -1.22 4.29
C ASP A 83 -3.72 0.04 3.51
N LYS A 84 -4.32 -0.12 2.31
CA LYS A 84 -4.73 0.95 1.39
C LYS A 84 -3.59 1.83 0.88
N SER A 85 -2.37 1.31 0.93
CA SER A 85 -1.13 2.07 0.77
C SER A 85 -0.05 1.13 0.22
N PHE A 86 1.15 1.16 0.77
CA PHE A 86 2.31 0.38 0.37
C PHE A 86 2.07 -1.13 0.12
N ASN A 87 1.57 -1.88 1.11
CA ASN A 87 1.45 -3.33 0.97
C ASN A 87 0.36 -3.72 -0.04
N GLN A 88 -0.76 -2.99 -0.04
CA GLN A 88 -1.83 -3.21 -1.01
C GLN A 88 -1.37 -2.87 -2.44
N GLY A 89 -0.84 -1.67 -2.68
CA GLY A 89 -0.40 -1.26 -4.01
C GLY A 89 0.74 -2.12 -4.59
N THR A 90 1.62 -2.64 -3.72
CA THR A 90 2.65 -3.61 -4.14
C THR A 90 2.03 -4.96 -4.50
N TYR A 91 1.03 -5.44 -3.75
CA TYR A 91 0.35 -6.69 -4.07
C TYR A 91 -0.55 -6.60 -5.30
N ASP A 92 -1.18 -5.45 -5.52
CA ASP A 92 -2.03 -5.22 -6.69
C ASP A 92 -1.19 -5.35 -7.99
N GLY A 93 0.09 -4.94 -7.98
CA GLY A 93 1.04 -5.25 -9.07
C GLY A 93 1.30 -6.75 -9.28
N VAL A 94 1.38 -7.54 -8.20
CA VAL A 94 1.47 -9.01 -8.28
C VAL A 94 0.20 -9.60 -8.90
N LYS A 95 -0.97 -9.17 -8.42
CA LYS A 95 -2.28 -9.64 -8.90
C LYS A 95 -2.47 -9.33 -10.39
N LEU A 96 -2.22 -8.09 -10.80
CA LEU A 96 -2.36 -7.63 -12.18
C LEU A 96 -1.40 -8.38 -13.12
N TYR A 97 -0.11 -8.50 -12.74
CA TYR A 97 0.86 -9.24 -13.56
C TYR A 97 0.43 -10.70 -13.73
N ALA A 98 0.12 -11.38 -12.61
CA ALA A 98 -0.14 -12.80 -12.60
C ALA A 98 -1.45 -13.15 -13.33
N ALA A 99 -2.52 -12.36 -13.13
CA ALA A 99 -3.79 -12.56 -13.82
C ALA A 99 -3.67 -12.34 -15.35
N ASN A 100 -2.96 -11.30 -15.78
CA ASN A 100 -2.74 -11.02 -17.21
C ASN A 100 -1.86 -12.06 -17.91
N ASN A 101 -1.00 -12.77 -17.17
CA ASN A 101 -0.11 -13.81 -17.70
C ASN A 101 -0.55 -15.26 -17.39
N GLY A 102 -1.69 -15.44 -16.69
CA GLY A 102 -2.22 -16.76 -16.36
C GLY A 102 -1.42 -17.54 -15.31
N LEU A 103 -0.69 -16.84 -14.45
CA LEU A 103 0.19 -17.39 -13.42
C LEU A 103 -0.55 -17.58 -12.09
N SER A 104 -0.24 -18.66 -11.35
CA SER A 104 -0.72 -18.79 -9.96
C SER A 104 0.05 -17.86 -9.02
N TYR A 105 -0.64 -17.24 -8.05
CA TYR A 105 -0.03 -16.32 -7.11
C TYR A 105 -0.65 -16.42 -5.72
N LYS A 106 0.11 -16.01 -4.71
CA LYS A 106 -0.35 -16.05 -3.32
C LYS A 106 0.41 -15.12 -2.38
N TYR A 107 -0.32 -14.60 -1.39
CA TYR A 107 0.24 -13.89 -0.24
C TYR A 107 0.70 -14.82 0.90
N TYR A 108 1.90 -14.54 1.42
CA TYR A 108 2.52 -15.20 2.57
C TYR A 108 2.86 -14.18 3.65
N ARG A 109 1.93 -13.94 4.59
CA ARG A 109 2.15 -13.09 5.76
C ARG A 109 3.19 -13.71 6.72
N PRO A 110 4.22 -12.96 7.18
CA PRO A 110 5.04 -13.38 8.32
C PRO A 110 4.21 -13.59 9.59
N ALA A 111 4.67 -14.48 10.47
CA ALA A 111 4.05 -14.61 11.80
C ALA A 111 4.26 -13.34 12.65
N ASN A 112 3.51 -13.24 13.76
CA ASN A 112 3.60 -12.17 14.76
C ASN A 112 3.18 -10.74 14.32
N ASN A 113 2.65 -10.56 13.10
CA ASN A 113 2.08 -9.29 12.61
C ASN A 113 3.10 -8.13 12.69
N SER A 114 2.80 -7.03 13.39
CA SER A 114 3.72 -5.90 13.59
C SER A 114 4.97 -6.26 14.41
N GLU A 115 4.94 -7.36 15.16
CA GLU A 115 6.07 -7.90 15.94
C GLU A 115 6.86 -8.96 15.15
N ALA A 116 6.71 -9.02 13.81
CA ALA A 116 7.43 -9.96 12.97
C ALA A 116 8.95 -9.80 13.11
N THR A 117 9.63 -10.92 13.35
CA THR A 117 11.08 -11.01 13.41
C THR A 117 11.68 -11.40 12.06
N ASP A 118 13.00 -11.26 11.90
CA ASP A 118 13.70 -11.72 10.70
C ASP A 118 13.52 -13.23 10.46
N GLU A 119 13.37 -14.02 11.52
CA GLU A 119 13.07 -15.45 11.42
C GLU A 119 11.64 -15.68 10.91
N ASP A 120 10.66 -14.86 11.30
CA ASP A 120 9.27 -14.97 10.80
C ASP A 120 9.20 -14.62 9.30
N ARG A 121 9.89 -13.54 8.89
CA ARG A 121 10.02 -13.11 7.48
C ARG A 121 10.71 -14.18 6.63
N TYR A 122 11.85 -14.70 7.09
CA TYR A 122 12.58 -15.75 6.40
C TYR A 122 11.76 -17.05 6.30
N ASN A 123 11.02 -17.43 7.34
CA ASN A 123 10.15 -18.60 7.27
C ASN A 123 8.98 -18.41 6.29
N ALA A 124 8.43 -17.20 6.14
CA ALA A 124 7.44 -16.90 5.10
C ALA A 124 8.04 -17.07 3.69
N MET A 125 9.21 -16.47 3.42
CA MET A 125 9.94 -16.64 2.15
C MET A 125 10.29 -18.11 1.85
N ARG A 126 10.81 -18.86 2.84
CA ARG A 126 11.07 -20.29 2.66
C ARG A 126 9.79 -21.07 2.34
N THR A 127 8.70 -20.79 3.04
CA THR A 127 7.41 -21.48 2.81
C THR A 127 6.83 -21.16 1.42
N ALA A 128 7.13 -19.99 0.85
CA ALA A 128 6.83 -19.67 -0.54
C ALA A 128 7.65 -20.52 -1.52
N VAL A 129 8.98 -20.56 -1.36
CA VAL A 129 9.87 -21.34 -2.22
C VAL A 129 9.60 -22.85 -2.12
N GLU A 130 9.45 -23.39 -0.91
CA GLU A 130 9.04 -24.79 -0.67
C GLU A 130 7.62 -25.08 -1.22
N GLY A 131 6.80 -24.04 -1.39
CA GLY A 131 5.49 -24.05 -2.03
C GLY A 131 5.52 -23.88 -3.55
N GLY A 132 6.70 -23.89 -4.19
CA GLY A 132 6.86 -23.82 -5.64
C GLY A 132 6.94 -22.42 -6.24
N ALA A 133 7.30 -21.39 -5.46
CA ALA A 133 7.53 -20.05 -5.98
C ALA A 133 8.68 -20.01 -7.00
N GLU A 134 8.35 -19.57 -8.21
CA GLU A 134 9.30 -19.22 -9.28
C GLU A 134 9.91 -17.84 -9.02
N VAL A 135 9.19 -16.96 -8.30
CA VAL A 135 9.67 -15.65 -7.85
C VAL A 135 8.98 -15.25 -6.54
N VAL A 136 9.72 -14.55 -5.67
CA VAL A 136 9.18 -13.97 -4.43
C VAL A 136 9.33 -12.44 -4.44
N VAL A 137 8.20 -11.74 -4.40
CA VAL A 137 8.14 -10.28 -4.21
C VAL A 137 8.10 -9.98 -2.71
N CYS A 138 9.12 -9.29 -2.23
CA CYS A 138 9.31 -8.92 -0.82
C CYS A 138 9.14 -7.41 -0.67
N ALA A 139 8.09 -6.99 0.03
CA ALA A 139 7.82 -5.58 0.31
C ALA A 139 8.36 -5.17 1.68
N GLY A 140 9.04 -4.02 1.72
CA GLY A 140 9.37 -3.28 2.95
C GLY A 140 10.79 -3.52 3.47
N TYR A 141 11.45 -2.44 3.90
CA TYR A 141 12.86 -2.45 4.25
C TYR A 141 13.26 -3.43 5.38
N LEU A 142 12.33 -3.82 6.27
CA LEU A 142 12.62 -4.74 7.37
C LEU A 142 12.86 -6.20 6.90
N GLN A 143 12.71 -6.49 5.60
CA GLN A 143 13.11 -7.78 5.02
C GLN A 143 14.64 -7.99 5.00
N GLU A 144 15.47 -6.94 5.05
CA GLU A 144 16.86 -6.99 4.57
C GLU A 144 17.69 -8.19 5.09
N ALA A 145 17.64 -8.46 6.40
CA ALA A 145 18.37 -9.58 7.01
C ALA A 145 17.78 -10.95 6.63
N ALA A 146 16.45 -11.07 6.66
CA ALA A 146 15.71 -12.28 6.34
C ALA A 146 15.84 -12.68 4.86
N LEU A 147 15.71 -11.69 3.97
CA LEU A 147 15.82 -11.84 2.53
C LEU A 147 17.26 -12.17 2.11
N ARG A 148 18.27 -11.54 2.71
CA ARG A 148 19.68 -11.89 2.48
C ARG A 148 19.91 -13.39 2.74
N ARG A 149 19.36 -13.93 3.83
CA ARG A 149 19.43 -15.36 4.14
C ARG A 149 18.67 -16.21 3.12
N ALA A 150 17.43 -15.86 2.80
CA ALA A 150 16.62 -16.61 1.82
C ALA A 150 17.29 -16.65 0.44
N ALA A 151 17.79 -15.53 -0.06
CA ALA A 151 18.46 -15.44 -1.36
C ALA A 151 19.77 -16.23 -1.43
N MET A 152 20.52 -16.36 -0.31
CA MET A 152 21.69 -17.24 -0.24
C MET A 152 21.33 -18.73 -0.18
N GLU A 153 20.18 -19.09 0.39
CA GLU A 153 19.70 -20.47 0.53
C GLU A 153 19.01 -20.98 -0.75
N PHE A 154 18.34 -20.07 -1.48
CA PHE A 154 17.60 -20.33 -2.72
C PHE A 154 18.19 -19.54 -3.90
N PRO A 155 19.44 -19.82 -4.33
CA PRO A 155 20.15 -19.03 -5.35
C PRO A 155 19.50 -19.08 -6.74
N ASP A 156 18.71 -20.13 -7.01
CA ASP A 156 18.00 -20.32 -8.28
C ASP A 156 16.64 -19.59 -8.33
N VAL A 157 16.18 -19.00 -7.21
CA VAL A 157 14.92 -18.24 -7.15
C VAL A 157 15.21 -16.73 -7.17
N PRO A 158 14.64 -15.98 -8.12
CA PRO A 158 14.59 -14.51 -8.09
C PRO A 158 13.75 -13.97 -6.92
N PHE A 159 14.28 -12.93 -6.29
CA PHE A 159 13.61 -12.12 -5.28
C PHE A 159 13.54 -10.66 -5.73
N ILE A 160 12.36 -10.06 -5.64
CA ILE A 160 12.14 -8.64 -5.96
C ILE A 160 11.95 -7.90 -4.63
N PHE A 161 12.85 -6.96 -4.31
CA PHE A 161 12.88 -6.28 -3.01
C PHE A 161 12.43 -4.83 -3.15
N ILE A 162 11.16 -4.56 -2.80
CA ILE A 162 10.52 -3.23 -2.88
C ILE A 162 10.79 -2.43 -1.60
N ASP A 163 11.12 -1.15 -1.75
CA ASP A 163 11.70 -0.27 -0.71
C ASP A 163 13.00 -0.87 -0.11
N GLY A 164 13.80 -1.51 -0.97
CA GLY A 164 15.00 -2.27 -0.61
C GLY A 164 16.32 -1.71 -1.14
N ASN A 165 17.42 -2.16 -0.54
CA ASN A 165 18.79 -1.91 -1.04
C ASN A 165 19.42 -3.21 -1.58
N PRO A 166 20.41 -3.14 -2.49
CA PRO A 166 21.09 -4.33 -3.00
C PRO A 166 21.74 -5.12 -1.87
N LEU A 167 21.54 -6.44 -1.91
CA LEU A 167 22.07 -7.35 -0.90
C LEU A 167 23.41 -7.94 -1.35
N SER A 168 24.20 -8.36 -0.37
CA SER A 168 25.46 -9.06 -0.59
C SER A 168 25.65 -10.18 0.43
N ASP A 169 26.43 -11.19 0.05
CA ASP A 169 26.85 -12.28 0.92
C ASP A 169 27.85 -11.81 2.00
N GLU A 170 28.27 -12.73 2.89
CA GLU A 170 29.26 -12.45 3.94
C GLU A 170 30.65 -12.04 3.41
N ALA A 171 30.94 -12.32 2.13
CA ALA A 171 32.18 -11.94 1.47
C ALA A 171 32.09 -10.62 0.68
N GLY A 172 30.90 -10.00 0.63
CA GLY A 172 30.63 -8.77 -0.10
C GLY A 172 30.35 -8.95 -1.59
N ASN A 173 30.05 -10.16 -2.05
CA ASN A 173 29.58 -10.39 -3.43
C ASN A 173 28.09 -10.04 -3.52
N PRO A 174 27.63 -9.28 -4.55
CA PRO A 174 26.21 -9.00 -4.75
C PRO A 174 25.38 -10.28 -4.90
N LEU A 175 24.22 -10.33 -4.24
CA LEU A 175 23.25 -11.42 -4.44
C LEU A 175 22.49 -11.16 -5.75
N THR A 176 22.98 -11.75 -6.84
CA THR A 176 22.46 -11.50 -8.21
C THR A 176 21.05 -12.03 -8.45
N ASN A 177 20.51 -12.85 -7.54
CA ASN A 177 19.11 -13.25 -7.54
C ASN A 177 18.20 -12.27 -6.77
N VAL A 178 18.70 -11.12 -6.30
CA VAL A 178 17.88 -10.07 -5.66
C VAL A 178 17.87 -8.80 -6.51
N ALA A 179 16.71 -8.39 -7.01
CA ALA A 179 16.52 -7.08 -7.63
C ALA A 179 16.03 -6.09 -6.56
N ALA A 180 16.87 -5.11 -6.21
CA ALA A 180 16.50 -4.10 -5.22
C ALA A 180 15.89 -2.87 -5.91
N ILE A 181 14.71 -2.47 -5.46
CA ILE A 181 13.94 -1.35 -5.99
C ILE A 181 13.67 -0.37 -4.85
N SER A 182 14.03 0.88 -5.09
CA SER A 182 13.82 2.01 -4.20
C SER A 182 13.32 3.19 -5.01
N PHE A 183 12.64 4.13 -4.37
CA PHE A 183 12.04 5.28 -5.04
C PHE A 183 12.80 6.57 -4.69
N GLN A 184 12.48 7.64 -5.41
CA GLN A 184 12.93 9.01 -5.14
C GLN A 184 11.78 9.76 -4.45
N GLU A 185 11.40 9.30 -3.25
CA GLU A 185 10.18 9.75 -2.55
C GLU A 185 10.21 11.24 -2.18
N GLU A 186 11.39 11.84 -2.10
CA GLU A 186 11.55 13.28 -1.93
C GLU A 186 10.92 14.07 -3.08
N GLN A 187 10.86 13.52 -4.30
CA GLN A 187 10.27 14.19 -5.46
C GLN A 187 8.75 14.26 -5.35
N ALA A 188 8.08 13.15 -5.01
CA ALA A 188 6.63 13.15 -4.75
C ALA A 188 6.27 13.98 -3.49
N GLY A 189 7.09 13.91 -2.44
CA GLY A 189 6.95 14.78 -1.27
C GLY A 189 7.02 16.26 -1.65
N TYR A 190 8.03 16.66 -2.44
CA TYR A 190 8.20 18.02 -2.94
C TYR A 190 7.00 18.49 -3.75
N LEU A 191 6.52 17.67 -4.69
CA LEU A 191 5.34 17.99 -5.50
C LEU A 191 4.10 18.21 -4.63
N ALA A 192 3.84 17.33 -3.66
CA ALA A 192 2.71 17.46 -2.74
C ALA A 192 2.78 18.74 -1.89
N GLY A 193 3.96 19.07 -1.35
CA GLY A 193 4.17 20.25 -0.53
C GLY A 193 4.08 21.56 -1.31
N TYR A 194 4.63 21.56 -2.54
CA TYR A 194 4.54 22.68 -3.46
C TYR A 194 3.08 22.91 -3.88
N ALA A 195 2.38 21.86 -4.32
CA ALA A 195 1.00 21.93 -4.77
C ALA A 195 0.05 22.48 -3.68
N ALA A 196 0.17 22.02 -2.43
CA ALA A 196 -0.66 22.50 -1.33
C ALA A 196 -0.48 24.02 -1.07
N VAL A 197 0.76 24.53 -1.11
CA VAL A 197 1.01 25.96 -0.90
C VAL A 197 0.58 26.79 -2.11
N MET A 198 0.79 26.30 -3.33
CA MET A 198 0.30 26.95 -4.55
C MET A 198 -1.23 26.98 -4.62
N ASP A 199 -1.91 26.04 -3.98
CA ASP A 199 -3.37 26.05 -3.84
C ASP A 199 -3.88 26.98 -2.73
N GLY A 200 -2.98 27.64 -2.00
CA GLY A 200 -3.28 28.67 -1.01
C GLY A 200 -3.29 28.21 0.45
N PHE A 201 -2.96 26.95 0.75
CA PHE A 201 -2.84 26.48 2.13
C PHE A 201 -1.60 27.07 2.82
N THR A 202 -1.74 27.52 4.07
CA THR A 202 -0.69 28.22 4.82
C THR A 202 -0.44 27.67 6.23
N SER A 203 -1.27 26.75 6.72
CA SER A 203 -0.98 25.94 7.91
C SER A 203 -1.04 24.45 7.59
N LEU A 204 0.12 23.81 7.53
CA LEU A 204 0.29 22.43 7.06
C LEU A 204 0.78 21.51 8.18
N GLY A 205 0.66 20.21 7.96
CA GLY A 205 1.23 19.18 8.81
C GLY A 205 1.86 18.02 8.05
N PHE A 206 2.78 17.32 8.69
CA PHE A 206 3.33 16.03 8.29
C PHE A 206 3.32 15.08 9.49
N SER A 207 2.85 13.86 9.27
CA SER A 207 2.97 12.77 10.25
C SER A 207 3.49 11.52 9.55
N GLY A 208 4.63 11.02 10.02
CA GLY A 208 5.40 9.97 9.35
C GLY A 208 5.56 8.67 10.13
N GLY A 209 5.69 7.57 9.39
CA GLY A 209 5.92 6.22 9.91
C GLY A 209 7.38 5.87 10.23
N GLY A 210 7.60 4.68 10.79
CA GLY A 210 8.92 4.16 11.17
C GLY A 210 9.63 4.94 12.29
N GLY A 211 8.94 5.85 12.98
CA GLY A 211 9.52 6.65 14.07
C GLY A 211 10.75 7.49 13.66
N GLY A 212 10.84 7.91 12.39
CA GLY A 212 12.01 8.63 11.85
C GLY A 212 13.19 7.74 11.45
N ASN A 213 13.06 6.41 11.53
CA ASN A 213 14.08 5.45 11.11
C ASN A 213 13.78 4.78 9.75
N ASN A 214 12.67 5.15 9.10
CA ASN A 214 12.33 4.69 7.75
C ASN A 214 12.75 5.73 6.71
N ASP A 215 13.73 5.35 5.90
CA ASP A 215 14.33 6.17 4.85
C ASP A 215 13.33 6.76 3.85
N ALA A 216 12.31 5.99 3.43
CA ALA A 216 11.30 6.45 2.48
C ALA A 216 10.42 7.56 3.08
N CYS A 217 9.89 7.35 4.30
CA CYS A 217 9.12 8.37 5.02
C CYS A 217 9.95 9.62 5.31
N ASN A 218 11.24 9.45 5.63
CA ASN A 218 12.17 10.56 5.82
C ASN A 218 12.38 11.37 4.54
N ARG A 219 12.52 10.72 3.37
CA ARG A 219 12.64 11.39 2.06
C ARG A 219 11.35 12.11 1.67
N PHE A 220 10.18 11.46 1.79
CA PHE A 220 8.87 12.10 1.64
C PHE A 220 8.74 13.37 2.49
N GLY A 221 9.01 13.27 3.80
CA GLY A 221 8.88 14.39 4.73
C GLY A 221 9.86 15.53 4.45
N TYR A 222 11.11 15.23 4.08
CA TYR A 222 12.08 16.26 3.74
C TYR A 222 11.80 16.93 2.39
N GLY A 223 11.37 16.15 1.38
CA GLY A 223 10.88 16.67 0.11
C GLY A 223 9.70 17.60 0.30
N TYR A 224 8.71 17.20 1.11
CA TYR A 224 7.53 18.01 1.45
C TYR A 224 7.88 19.39 1.99
N LEU A 225 8.83 19.49 2.93
CA LEU A 225 9.31 20.78 3.44
C LEU A 225 10.03 21.62 2.36
N GLN A 226 10.81 20.98 1.48
CA GLN A 226 11.46 21.67 0.36
C GLN A 226 10.43 22.26 -0.63
N GLY A 227 9.38 21.49 -0.97
CA GLY A 227 8.28 21.94 -1.82
C GLY A 227 7.51 23.10 -1.22
N ILE A 228 7.14 22.99 0.06
CA ILE A 228 6.48 24.07 0.82
C ILE A 228 7.32 25.35 0.79
N ASN A 229 8.63 25.25 1.11
CA ASN A 229 9.48 26.44 1.17
C ASN A 229 9.67 27.08 -0.22
N ALA A 230 9.74 26.28 -1.29
CA ALA A 230 9.86 26.78 -2.66
C ALA A 230 8.61 27.55 -3.11
N ALA A 231 7.43 26.95 -2.98
CA ALA A 231 6.16 27.61 -3.30
C ALA A 231 5.90 28.85 -2.42
N ALA A 232 6.21 28.77 -1.11
CA ALA A 232 6.04 29.89 -0.20
C ALA A 232 6.99 31.07 -0.52
N ALA A 233 8.19 30.78 -1.04
CA ALA A 233 9.11 31.80 -1.54
C ALA A 233 8.64 32.44 -2.85
N GLU A 234 8.04 31.66 -3.76
CA GLU A 234 7.45 32.18 -5.01
C GLU A 234 6.27 33.13 -4.75
N LEU A 235 5.44 32.80 -3.75
CA LEU A 235 4.27 33.58 -3.37
C LEU A 235 4.56 34.74 -2.38
N ASP A 236 5.83 34.97 -1.99
CA ASP A 236 6.26 35.94 -0.96
C ASP A 236 5.46 35.82 0.36
N THR A 237 5.28 34.58 0.82
CA THR A 237 4.51 34.24 2.03
C THR A 237 5.34 33.42 3.03
N THR A 238 4.75 33.14 4.19
CA THR A 238 5.29 32.21 5.20
C THR A 238 4.25 31.17 5.55
N VAL A 239 4.66 29.90 5.55
CA VAL A 239 3.79 28.74 5.86
C VAL A 239 4.17 28.13 7.21
N ASP A 240 3.21 27.89 8.09
CA ASP A 240 3.43 27.18 9.35
C ASP A 240 3.33 25.66 9.12
N VAL A 241 4.29 24.87 9.61
CA VAL A 241 4.30 23.40 9.42
C VAL A 241 4.51 22.66 10.74
N ASN A 242 3.53 21.86 11.15
CA ASN A 242 3.71 20.85 12.20
C ASN A 242 4.35 19.59 11.61
N PHE A 243 5.39 19.04 12.22
CA PHE A 243 6.10 17.86 11.70
C PHE A 243 6.36 16.86 12.83
N SER A 244 5.96 15.60 12.66
CA SER A 244 6.06 14.61 13.74
C SER A 244 6.27 13.16 13.29
N TRP A 245 6.98 12.42 14.13
CA TRP A 245 7.12 10.97 14.13
C TRP A 245 6.33 10.30 15.28
N LEU A 246 5.66 11.09 16.13
CA LEU A 246 4.92 10.57 17.28
C LEU A 246 3.77 9.67 16.84
N TYR A 247 3.62 8.57 17.59
CA TYR A 247 2.61 7.54 17.36
C TYR A 247 2.69 6.85 15.99
N GLY A 248 3.80 7.03 15.25
CA GLY A 248 4.07 6.41 13.95
C GLY A 248 5.19 5.37 13.97
N ALA A 249 5.49 4.74 15.11
CA ALA A 249 6.62 3.82 15.23
C ALA A 249 6.48 2.54 14.39
N ASP A 250 5.26 2.04 14.22
CA ASP A 250 4.92 0.72 13.66
C ASP A 250 3.95 0.80 12.44
N PHE A 251 3.79 2.00 11.87
CA PHE A 251 2.91 2.28 10.72
C PHE A 251 1.41 1.98 10.97
N GLN A 252 1.00 1.78 12.23
CA GLN A 252 -0.39 1.43 12.55
C GLN A 252 -1.29 2.64 12.82
N ALA A 253 -2.59 2.46 12.60
CA ALA A 253 -3.59 3.38 13.10
C ALA A 253 -3.63 3.33 14.65
N SER A 254 -3.66 4.50 15.29
CA SER A 254 -3.85 4.61 16.74
C SER A 254 -4.80 5.75 17.12
N THR A 255 -5.45 5.61 18.28
CA THR A 255 -6.30 6.66 18.87
C THR A 255 -5.50 7.89 19.26
N ASP A 256 -4.25 7.71 19.65
CA ASP A 256 -3.38 8.78 20.14
C ASP A 256 -2.90 9.63 18.96
N LEU A 257 -2.54 9.00 17.83
CA LEU A 257 -2.30 9.68 16.55
C LEU A 257 -3.53 10.48 16.11
N GLN A 258 -4.72 9.86 16.07
CA GLN A 258 -5.95 10.56 15.70
C GLN A 258 -6.25 11.75 16.62
N THR A 259 -5.96 11.62 17.93
CA THR A 259 -6.15 12.67 18.92
C THR A 259 -5.17 13.83 18.72
N MET A 260 -3.88 13.53 18.50
CA MET A 260 -2.85 14.54 18.21
C MET A 260 -3.21 15.36 16.98
N ILE A 261 -3.55 14.69 15.88
CA ILE A 261 -3.88 15.31 14.60
C ILE A 261 -5.21 16.09 14.67
N SER A 262 -6.22 15.58 15.39
CA SER A 262 -7.42 16.36 15.69
C SER A 262 -7.10 17.64 16.46
N GLY A 263 -6.12 17.60 17.36
CA GLY A 263 -5.58 18.77 18.06
C GLY A 263 -4.91 19.78 17.12
N TRP A 264 -4.15 19.32 16.12
CA TRP A 264 -3.55 20.19 15.09
C TRP A 264 -4.62 20.88 14.25
N TYR A 265 -5.61 20.12 13.74
CA TYR A 265 -6.73 20.68 12.97
C TYR A 265 -7.55 21.70 13.79
N ALA A 266 -7.85 21.38 15.06
CA ALA A 266 -8.54 22.30 15.97
C ALA A 266 -7.71 23.56 16.31
N SER A 267 -6.38 23.52 16.14
CA SER A 267 -5.45 24.63 16.38
C SER A 267 -5.13 25.45 15.13
N GLY A 268 -5.64 25.07 13.96
CA GLY A 268 -5.54 25.85 12.72
C GLY A 268 -5.01 25.11 11.50
N THR A 269 -4.34 23.96 11.67
CA THR A 269 -3.81 23.18 10.53
C THR A 269 -4.92 22.87 9.52
N GLU A 270 -4.58 22.94 8.24
CA GLU A 270 -5.51 22.88 7.10
C GLU A 270 -5.42 21.54 6.38
N VAL A 271 -4.18 21.09 6.15
CA VAL A 271 -3.84 19.83 5.48
C VAL A 271 -2.79 19.08 6.30
N VAL A 272 -2.90 17.76 6.43
CA VAL A 272 -1.82 16.91 6.94
C VAL A 272 -1.41 15.88 5.88
N PHE A 273 -0.10 15.76 5.62
CA PHE A 273 0.45 14.67 4.84
C PHE A 273 0.62 13.43 5.73
N ALA A 274 -0.09 12.36 5.36
CA ALA A 274 -0.17 11.08 6.07
C ALA A 274 0.81 10.05 5.48
N CYS A 275 2.06 10.08 5.93
CA CYS A 275 3.13 9.27 5.35
C CYS A 275 3.42 8.02 6.20
N GLY A 276 2.56 6.99 6.16
CA GLY A 276 2.81 5.79 6.98
C GLY A 276 1.77 4.67 6.92
N GLY A 277 1.33 4.27 5.72
CA GLY A 277 0.44 3.11 5.57
C GLY A 277 -0.86 3.25 6.36
N ALA A 278 -1.14 2.26 7.22
CA ALA A 278 -2.38 2.23 8.02
C ALA A 278 -2.55 3.44 8.96
N MET A 279 -1.50 4.20 9.28
CA MET A 279 -1.59 5.51 9.97
C MET A 279 -2.55 6.47 9.26
N PHE A 280 -2.69 6.37 7.94
CA PHE A 280 -3.63 7.17 7.14
C PHE A 280 -5.04 7.14 7.76
N ASN A 281 -5.52 5.98 8.22
CA ASN A 281 -6.84 5.85 8.83
C ASN A 281 -7.04 6.75 10.07
N SER A 282 -6.01 6.96 10.90
CA SER A 282 -6.12 7.90 12.03
C SER A 282 -6.18 9.35 11.59
N ILE A 283 -5.44 9.69 10.53
CA ILE A 283 -5.28 11.06 10.02
C ILE A 283 -6.51 11.48 9.21
N SER A 284 -7.03 10.60 8.35
CA SER A 284 -8.24 10.79 7.56
C SER A 284 -9.49 10.89 8.44
N ASN A 285 -9.63 10.03 9.46
CA ASN A 285 -10.72 10.14 10.44
C ASN A 285 -10.67 11.46 11.22
N ALA A 286 -9.46 11.96 11.57
CA ALA A 286 -9.30 13.28 12.17
C ALA A 286 -9.69 14.40 11.18
N ALA A 287 -9.29 14.28 9.91
CA ALA A 287 -9.58 15.27 8.86
C ALA A 287 -11.09 15.38 8.61
N ALA A 288 -11.77 14.25 8.37
CA ALA A 288 -13.21 14.18 8.19
C ALA A 288 -13.99 14.73 9.40
N THR A 289 -13.57 14.39 10.62
CA THR A 289 -14.23 14.87 11.86
C THR A 289 -14.10 16.39 12.04
N ASN A 290 -13.00 16.99 11.57
CA ASN A 290 -12.74 18.42 11.70
C ASN A 290 -13.07 19.24 10.43
N SER A 291 -13.58 18.59 9.36
CA SER A 291 -13.79 19.21 8.04
C SER A 291 -12.50 19.86 7.49
N LYS A 292 -11.43 19.08 7.48
CA LYS A 292 -10.07 19.43 7.02
C LYS A 292 -9.56 18.39 6.02
N TYR A 293 -8.39 18.63 5.44
CA TYR A 293 -7.86 17.86 4.32
C TYR A 293 -6.66 16.98 4.69
N VAL A 294 -6.43 15.93 3.90
CA VAL A 294 -5.27 15.05 4.01
C VAL A 294 -4.59 14.90 2.65
N ILE A 295 -3.27 14.75 2.65
CA ILE A 295 -2.50 14.25 1.51
C ILE A 295 -2.18 12.78 1.79
N GLY A 296 -2.56 11.91 0.85
CA GLY A 296 -2.26 10.48 0.89
C GLY A 296 -0.83 10.13 0.49
N VAL A 297 -0.49 8.84 0.52
CA VAL A 297 0.83 8.33 0.16
C VAL A 297 0.73 6.97 -0.55
N ASP A 298 1.80 6.59 -1.24
CA ASP A 298 1.99 5.34 -1.99
C ASP A 298 1.09 5.21 -3.22
N VAL A 299 -0.23 5.20 -3.04
CA VAL A 299 -1.23 5.02 -4.11
C VAL A 299 -2.16 6.23 -4.17
N ASP A 300 -3.04 6.30 -5.19
CA ASP A 300 -4.13 7.26 -5.13
C ASP A 300 -5.16 6.86 -4.06
N GLN A 301 -5.20 7.63 -2.97
CA GLN A 301 -6.15 7.46 -1.87
C GLN A 301 -7.42 8.33 -2.03
N SER A 302 -7.63 8.99 -3.18
CA SER A 302 -8.79 9.86 -3.44
C SER A 302 -10.15 9.20 -3.16
N GLY A 303 -10.25 7.88 -3.38
CA GLY A 303 -11.43 7.06 -3.11
C GLY A 303 -11.82 6.91 -1.64
N GLU A 304 -10.94 7.27 -0.70
CA GLU A 304 -11.22 7.23 0.75
C GLU A 304 -12.15 8.37 1.21
N GLY A 305 -12.30 9.42 0.41
CA GLY A 305 -13.28 10.48 0.60
C GLY A 305 -12.80 11.86 0.16
N ASP A 306 -13.74 12.79 0.02
CA ASP A 306 -13.53 14.15 -0.51
C ASP A 306 -12.47 15.00 0.25
N PHE A 307 -12.12 14.59 1.48
CA PHE A 307 -11.07 15.23 2.28
C PHE A 307 -9.64 14.87 1.81
N VAL A 308 -9.46 13.85 0.97
CA VAL A 308 -8.16 13.55 0.34
C VAL A 308 -7.99 14.48 -0.86
N ILE A 309 -7.03 15.41 -0.82
CA ILE A 309 -6.87 16.42 -1.89
C ILE A 309 -5.91 15.98 -3.00
N THR A 310 -4.96 15.10 -2.66
CA THR A 310 -4.05 14.40 -3.57
C THR A 310 -3.33 13.28 -2.81
N SER A 311 -2.46 12.52 -3.47
CA SER A 311 -1.56 11.54 -2.85
C SER A 311 -0.15 11.67 -3.39
N ALA A 312 0.87 11.59 -2.53
CA ALA A 312 2.27 11.49 -2.93
C ALA A 312 2.59 10.03 -3.31
N MET A 313 2.44 9.71 -4.60
CA MET A 313 2.46 8.33 -5.08
C MET A 313 3.85 7.76 -5.30
N LYS A 314 3.94 6.43 -5.20
CA LYS A 314 4.96 5.56 -5.78
C LYS A 314 4.27 4.61 -6.74
N SER A 315 4.77 4.42 -7.96
CA SER A 315 4.20 3.49 -8.94
C SER A 315 4.54 2.03 -8.59
N LEU A 316 4.10 1.58 -7.41
CA LEU A 316 4.43 0.28 -6.80
C LEU A 316 3.98 -0.88 -7.67
N ALA A 317 2.75 -0.81 -8.18
CA ALA A 317 2.19 -1.85 -9.04
C ALA A 317 3.02 -1.99 -10.33
N ASP A 318 3.39 -0.88 -10.96
CA ASP A 318 4.18 -0.87 -12.20
C ASP A 318 5.62 -1.32 -11.97
N ALA A 319 6.25 -0.90 -10.86
CA ALA A 319 7.58 -1.37 -10.48
C ALA A 319 7.62 -2.90 -10.24
N VAL A 320 6.58 -3.46 -9.63
CA VAL A 320 6.42 -4.92 -9.48
C VAL A 320 6.18 -5.60 -10.81
N GLN A 321 5.26 -5.09 -11.65
CA GLN A 321 4.97 -5.65 -12.97
C GLN A 321 6.21 -5.63 -13.88
N TRP A 322 6.99 -4.55 -13.87
CA TRP A 322 8.27 -4.42 -14.58
C TRP A 322 9.30 -5.47 -14.13
N ALA A 323 9.47 -5.64 -12.82
CA ALA A 323 10.42 -6.59 -12.27
C ALA A 323 10.00 -8.06 -12.49
N LEU A 324 8.70 -8.36 -12.42
CA LEU A 324 8.15 -9.67 -12.80
C LEU A 324 8.32 -9.93 -14.30
N GLY A 325 8.13 -8.92 -15.15
CA GLY A 325 8.47 -8.98 -16.58
C GLY A 325 9.91 -9.46 -16.80
N HIS A 326 10.88 -8.86 -16.11
CA HIS A 326 12.27 -9.28 -16.18
C HIS A 326 12.51 -10.74 -15.72
N VAL A 327 11.72 -11.29 -14.80
CA VAL A 327 11.79 -12.72 -14.43
C VAL A 327 11.30 -13.59 -15.58
N TYR A 328 10.08 -13.37 -16.07
CA TYR A 328 9.42 -14.24 -17.04
C TYR A 328 9.95 -14.10 -18.47
N ASP A 329 10.56 -12.96 -18.81
CA ASP A 329 11.31 -12.76 -20.06
C ASP A 329 12.74 -13.35 -20.01
N GLU A 330 13.12 -14.05 -18.93
CA GLU A 330 14.48 -14.58 -18.68
C GLU A 330 15.59 -13.51 -18.67
N THR A 331 15.25 -12.24 -18.40
CA THR A 331 16.17 -11.08 -18.44
C THR A 331 16.60 -10.56 -17.07
N PHE A 332 16.24 -11.24 -15.98
CA PHE A 332 16.48 -10.80 -14.60
C PHE A 332 17.93 -10.41 -14.27
N THR A 333 18.91 -10.98 -14.98
CA THR A 333 20.34 -10.59 -14.90
C THR A 333 20.62 -9.10 -15.21
N GLN A 334 19.67 -8.39 -15.83
CA GLN A 334 19.74 -6.94 -16.07
C GLN A 334 19.45 -6.10 -14.81
N ILE A 335 18.71 -6.64 -13.85
CA ILE A 335 18.23 -5.92 -12.64
C ILE A 335 18.71 -6.57 -11.32
N GLY A 336 19.03 -7.87 -11.34
CA GLY A 336 19.51 -8.62 -10.19
C GLY A 336 20.91 -8.20 -9.74
N GLY A 337 21.10 -8.11 -8.42
CA GLY A 337 22.33 -7.64 -7.77
C GLY A 337 22.60 -6.14 -7.88
N GLN A 338 21.64 -5.36 -8.39
CA GLN A 338 21.77 -3.93 -8.68
C GLN A 338 20.75 -3.09 -7.91
N ALA A 339 21.05 -1.79 -7.75
CA ALA A 339 20.11 -0.82 -7.20
C ALA A 339 19.30 -0.20 -8.34
N THR A 340 18.00 -0.43 -8.33
CA THR A 340 17.04 0.33 -9.13
C THR A 340 16.53 1.49 -8.28
N LYS A 341 16.67 2.72 -8.80
CA LYS A 341 16.14 3.94 -8.19
C LYS A 341 15.16 4.55 -9.16
N LEU A 342 13.89 4.60 -8.78
CA LEU A 342 12.79 5.04 -9.64
C LEU A 342 12.27 6.39 -9.15
N GLY A 343 12.26 7.41 -10.00
CA GLY A 343 11.67 8.72 -9.72
C GLY A 343 10.84 9.24 -10.88
N ALA A 344 10.70 10.56 -10.96
CA ALA A 344 9.91 11.23 -12.00
C ALA A 344 10.41 10.90 -13.42
N ALA A 345 11.74 10.78 -13.59
CA ALA A 345 12.36 10.41 -14.87
C ALA A 345 11.98 8.99 -15.36
N GLU A 346 11.52 8.13 -14.45
CA GLU A 346 11.01 6.77 -14.71
C GLU A 346 9.48 6.68 -14.58
N ASP A 347 8.78 7.81 -14.45
CA ASP A 347 7.33 7.94 -14.19
C ASP A 347 6.84 7.18 -12.94
N ALA A 348 7.71 7.09 -11.93
CA ALA A 348 7.54 6.19 -10.80
C ALA A 348 7.18 6.86 -9.47
N VAL A 349 7.17 8.20 -9.42
CA VAL A 349 6.75 9.00 -8.27
C VAL A 349 6.08 10.27 -8.77
N GLY A 350 4.97 10.69 -8.15
CA GLY A 350 4.20 11.84 -8.64
C GLY A 350 2.93 12.11 -7.83
N LEU A 351 2.01 12.89 -8.40
CA LEU A 351 0.66 13.12 -7.89
C LEU A 351 -0.36 12.58 -8.91
N PRO A 352 -1.51 12.04 -8.49
CA PRO A 352 -2.55 11.59 -9.41
C PRO A 352 -3.23 12.78 -10.08
N THR A 353 -3.39 12.73 -11.41
CA THR A 353 -3.91 13.82 -12.25
C THR A 353 -5.28 13.53 -12.88
N SER A 354 -5.97 12.46 -12.45
CA SER A 354 -7.36 12.19 -12.85
C SER A 354 -8.33 13.23 -12.28
N ASP A 355 -9.46 13.45 -12.95
CA ASP A 355 -10.50 14.39 -12.53
C ASP A 355 -11.07 14.04 -11.12
N GLU A 356 -11.05 12.77 -10.74
CA GLU A 356 -11.50 12.29 -9.42
C GLU A 356 -10.50 12.56 -8.28
N ALA A 357 -9.20 12.66 -8.61
CA ALA A 357 -8.10 12.73 -7.64
C ALA A 357 -7.45 14.13 -7.54
N TRP A 358 -7.48 14.92 -8.62
CA TRP A 358 -6.97 16.29 -8.63
C TRP A 358 -7.99 17.25 -8.01
N ARG A 359 -7.89 17.48 -6.69
CA ARG A 359 -8.87 18.29 -5.94
C ARG A 359 -8.34 19.64 -5.44
N PHE A 360 -7.27 20.14 -6.06
CA PHE A 360 -6.81 21.51 -5.88
C PHE A 360 -7.72 22.49 -6.65
N GLU A 361 -8.06 23.64 -6.05
CA GLU A 361 -9.02 24.61 -6.64
C GLU A 361 -8.38 25.63 -7.61
N THR A 362 -7.12 25.96 -7.37
CA THR A 362 -6.37 27.05 -8.00
C THR A 362 -5.03 26.60 -8.58
N TYR A 363 -4.40 25.57 -8.01
CA TYR A 363 -3.26 24.90 -8.63
C TYR A 363 -3.74 23.90 -9.69
N THR A 364 -3.38 24.14 -10.95
CA THR A 364 -3.86 23.33 -12.08
C THR A 364 -2.91 22.18 -12.43
N VAL A 365 -3.45 21.12 -13.02
CA VAL A 365 -2.66 20.02 -13.61
C VAL A 365 -1.61 20.57 -14.60
N GLU A 366 -1.93 21.59 -15.40
CA GLU A 366 -0.96 22.18 -16.34
C GLU A 366 0.26 22.80 -15.63
N GLN A 367 0.07 23.45 -14.47
CA GLN A 367 1.18 23.98 -13.67
C GLN A 367 1.96 22.86 -12.99
N TYR A 368 1.28 21.81 -12.53
CA TYR A 368 1.90 20.60 -12.00
C TYR A 368 2.80 19.91 -13.03
N GLU A 369 2.31 19.67 -14.24
CA GLU A 369 3.09 19.03 -15.31
C GLU A 369 4.32 19.85 -15.71
N GLN A 370 4.22 21.20 -15.67
CA GLN A 370 5.37 22.08 -15.90
C GLN A 370 6.45 21.94 -14.81
N LEU A 371 6.07 21.68 -13.57
CA LEU A 371 7.01 21.42 -12.47
C LEU A 371 7.53 19.98 -12.48
N TYR A 372 6.66 19.01 -12.78
CA TYR A 372 7.01 17.61 -12.93
C TYR A 372 8.07 17.42 -14.01
N GLN A 373 7.90 18.05 -15.17
CA GLN A 373 8.87 18.01 -16.26
C GLN A 373 10.24 18.60 -15.87
N GLN A 374 10.29 19.57 -14.93
CA GLN A 374 11.55 20.11 -14.38
C GLN A 374 12.24 19.16 -13.41
N LEU A 375 11.52 18.25 -12.74
CA LEU A 375 12.11 17.14 -11.99
C LEU A 375 12.65 16.07 -12.95
N VAL A 376 11.88 15.72 -13.98
CA VAL A 376 12.25 14.77 -15.04
C VAL A 376 13.53 15.19 -15.77
N ASP A 377 13.69 16.48 -16.11
CA ASP A 377 14.88 16.98 -16.82
C ASP A 377 16.03 17.45 -15.91
N GLY A 378 15.81 17.46 -14.58
CA GLY A 378 16.79 17.85 -13.57
C GLY A 378 17.00 19.37 -13.43
N THR A 379 16.12 20.21 -13.99
CA THR A 379 16.07 21.65 -13.73
C THR A 379 15.76 21.96 -12.26
N VAL A 380 14.84 21.19 -11.66
CA VAL A 380 14.60 21.16 -10.21
C VAL A 380 15.26 19.89 -9.67
N VAL A 381 16.10 20.05 -8.64
CA VAL A 381 16.74 18.94 -7.93
C VAL A 381 16.35 19.05 -6.46
N VAL A 382 15.66 18.03 -5.96
CA VAL A 382 15.27 17.91 -4.55
C VAL A 382 16.40 17.20 -3.79
N ASP A 383 16.74 17.68 -2.59
CA ASP A 383 17.75 17.01 -1.76
C ASP A 383 17.14 15.76 -1.09
N ALA A 384 17.58 14.58 -1.53
CA ALA A 384 17.20 13.29 -0.98
C ALA A 384 17.91 12.96 0.36
N ASN A 385 18.95 13.71 0.73
CA ASN A 385 19.70 13.48 1.98
C ASN A 385 18.97 14.10 3.18
N PHE A 386 17.92 13.44 3.65
CA PHE A 386 17.10 13.89 4.79
C PHE A 386 17.89 14.19 6.08
N ALA A 387 19.11 13.69 6.26
CA ALA A 387 19.99 14.11 7.35
C ALA A 387 20.33 15.63 7.32
N ASN A 388 20.19 16.28 6.15
CA ASN A 388 20.32 17.72 6.00
C ASN A 388 19.12 18.51 6.57
N GLN A 389 17.96 17.89 6.78
CA GLN A 389 16.73 18.54 7.29
C GLN A 389 17.01 19.35 8.57
N ALA A 390 17.68 18.75 9.56
CA ALA A 390 18.00 19.36 10.85
C ALA A 390 18.92 20.59 10.77
N ASN A 391 19.63 20.77 9.65
CA ASN A 391 20.52 21.90 9.40
C ASN A 391 19.98 22.89 8.35
N THR A 392 18.90 22.52 7.64
CA THR A 392 18.32 23.31 6.55
C THR A 392 17.77 24.63 7.10
N GLN A 393 18.17 25.74 6.49
CA GLN A 393 17.68 27.07 6.86
C GLN A 393 16.46 27.40 6.00
N TRP A 394 15.28 27.19 6.56
CA TRP A 394 14.01 27.54 5.94
C TRP A 394 13.85 29.06 5.85
N THR A 395 13.50 29.56 4.68
CA THR A 395 13.34 31.01 4.41
C THR A 395 11.88 31.45 4.50
N ASN A 396 10.96 30.54 4.16
CA ASN A 396 9.54 30.83 3.95
C ASN A 396 8.61 29.80 4.62
N LEU A 397 9.14 28.96 5.53
CA LEU A 397 8.30 28.16 6.43
C LEU A 397 8.78 28.22 7.88
N ASN A 398 7.83 28.14 8.81
CA ASN A 398 8.06 27.99 10.24
C ASN A 398 7.87 26.50 10.59
N LEU A 399 8.97 25.79 10.81
CA LEU A 399 8.92 24.37 11.18
C LEU A 399 8.75 24.18 12.69
N ASN A 400 7.64 23.57 13.10
CA ASN A 400 7.37 23.11 14.45
C ASN A 400 7.52 21.58 14.54
N MET A 401 8.65 21.13 15.09
CA MET A 401 8.86 19.71 15.40
C MET A 401 8.04 19.33 16.63
N VAL A 402 7.18 18.31 16.50
CA VAL A 402 6.33 17.80 17.58
C VAL A 402 6.87 16.43 18.01
N GLU A 403 7.43 16.39 19.23
CA GLU A 403 8.13 15.25 19.87
C GLU A 403 7.41 14.71 21.11
#